data_AF-A0A967JXL8-F1
#
_entry.id   AF-A0A967JXL8-F1
#
_cell.length_a   1.000
_cell.length_b   1.000
_cell.length_c   1.000
_cell.angle_alpha   90.00
_cell.angle_beta   90.00
_cell.angle_gamma   90.00
#
_symmetry.space_group_name_H-M   'P 1'
#
loop_
_entity.id
_entity.type
_entity.pdbx_description
1 polymer ?
#
loop_
_entity_poly.entity_id
_entity_poly.type
_entity_poly.pdbx_seq_one_letter_code
_entity_poly.pdbx_strand_id
1 'polypeptide(L)'
;WLIPALILGPGTAVVIALGAVPLALLLGFPWVVAFMGGAILASTDPVVLREVLRDERIPRSVRQVLQIEAGMNDLVVLPVLLVLIAIAGDEAGSVGGWVAFGAQTLLLGPAIGFAIGGGGAWLMERVDERVPVRSEHQALYGVGLVLASYALATAVGGDGFLGAFFAGLAVVLLNRSLCSCFLDFGETAAEMAMMLAFVLFGVVLAQVLAEVSLVEVAVLAALVILVIRP
;
A
#
# COMPACT_ATOMS: atom_id res chain seq x y z
N TRP A 1 -9.69 -17.32 6.57
CA TRP A 1 -8.71 -17.24 5.46
C TRP A 1 -9.34 -17.26 4.08
N LEU A 2 -10.35 -18.09 3.80
CA LEU A 2 -11.03 -18.09 2.49
C LEU A 2 -11.64 -16.73 2.12
N ILE A 3 -12.38 -16.12 3.06
CA ILE A 3 -13.08 -14.84 2.83
C ILE A 3 -12.09 -13.69 2.53
N PRO A 4 -11.04 -13.44 3.33
CA PRO A 4 -10.02 -12.45 2.98
C PRO A 4 -9.35 -12.72 1.63
N ALA A 5 -8.99 -13.97 1.32
CA ALA A 5 -8.34 -14.31 0.06
C ALA A 5 -9.23 -14.07 -1.17
N LEU A 6 -10.54 -14.33 -1.05
CA LEU A 6 -11.53 -14.04 -2.10
C LEU A 6 -11.79 -12.53 -2.27
N ILE A 7 -11.78 -11.77 -1.18
CA ILE A 7 -11.96 -10.32 -1.25
C ILE A 7 -10.72 -9.64 -1.85
N LEU A 8 -9.53 -10.07 -1.43
CA LEU A 8 -8.25 -9.46 -1.80
C LEU A 8 -7.70 -9.88 -3.16
N GLY A 9 -8.14 -11.02 -3.71
CA GLY A 9 -7.75 -11.46 -5.05
C GLY A 9 -8.81 -11.14 -6.10
N PRO A 10 -9.86 -11.98 -6.24
CA PRO A 10 -10.88 -11.76 -7.25
C PRO A 10 -11.77 -10.56 -6.97
N GLY A 11 -12.03 -10.20 -5.71
CA GLY A 11 -12.85 -9.03 -5.36
C GLY A 11 -12.23 -7.71 -5.83
N THR A 12 -10.98 -7.44 -5.46
CA THR A 12 -10.20 -6.29 -5.94
C THR A 12 -10.06 -6.28 -7.45
N ALA A 13 -9.74 -7.41 -8.10
CA ALA A 13 -9.66 -7.46 -9.56
C ALA A 13 -10.99 -7.07 -10.24
N VAL A 14 -12.13 -7.51 -9.69
CA VAL A 14 -13.45 -7.13 -10.17
C VAL A 14 -13.72 -5.64 -9.96
N VAL A 15 -13.38 -5.08 -8.80
CA VAL A 15 -13.51 -3.64 -8.51
C VAL A 15 -12.68 -2.80 -9.48
N ILE A 16 -11.44 -3.23 -9.76
CA ILE A 16 -10.55 -2.58 -10.74
C ILE A 16 -11.18 -2.59 -12.12
N ALA A 17 -11.66 -3.75 -12.57
CA ALA A 17 -12.27 -3.88 -13.88
C ALA A 17 -13.54 -3.05 -14.01
N LEU A 18 -14.43 -3.10 -13.01
CA LEU A 18 -15.65 -2.30 -12.98
C LEU A 18 -15.36 -0.80 -12.93
N GLY A 19 -14.32 -0.38 -12.20
CA GLY A 19 -13.87 1.02 -12.12
C GLY A 19 -13.25 1.53 -13.42
N ALA A 20 -12.61 0.65 -14.19
CA ALA A 20 -12.03 0.98 -15.49
C ALA A 20 -13.10 1.26 -16.57
N VAL A 21 -14.25 0.56 -16.54
CA VAL A 21 -15.32 0.73 -17.54
C VAL A 21 -15.80 2.18 -17.68
N PRO A 22 -16.25 2.89 -16.62
CA PRO A 22 -16.69 4.26 -16.74
C PRO A 22 -15.55 5.20 -17.13
N LEU A 23 -14.31 4.95 -16.70
CA LEU A 23 -13.15 5.75 -17.10
C LEU A 23 -12.84 5.62 -18.59
N ALA A 24 -12.94 4.41 -19.16
CA ALA A 24 -12.72 4.19 -20.58
C ALA A 24 -13.89 4.72 -21.42
N LEU A 25 -15.14 4.48 -21.00
CA LEU A 25 -16.33 4.76 -21.80
C LEU A 25 -16.87 6.19 -21.64
N LEU A 26 -16.83 6.78 -20.44
CA LEU A 26 -17.33 8.13 -20.20
C LEU A 26 -16.27 9.20 -20.47
N LEU A 27 -15.02 8.95 -20.08
CA LEU A 27 -13.92 9.92 -20.20
C LEU A 27 -13.02 9.66 -21.42
N GLY A 28 -13.24 8.56 -22.15
CA GLY A 28 -12.49 8.25 -23.37
C GLY A 28 -11.02 7.87 -23.15
N PHE A 29 -10.63 7.50 -21.93
CA PHE A 29 -9.25 7.13 -21.66
C PHE A 29 -8.86 5.81 -22.34
N PRO A 30 -7.59 5.65 -22.75
CA PRO A 30 -7.06 4.36 -23.17
C PRO A 30 -7.28 3.32 -22.08
N TRP A 31 -7.61 2.08 -22.46
CA TRP A 31 -7.90 1.01 -21.50
C TRP A 31 -6.84 0.85 -20.42
N VAL A 32 -5.56 0.95 -20.77
CA VAL A 32 -4.45 0.85 -19.80
C VAL A 32 -4.55 1.92 -18.72
N VAL A 33 -4.82 3.18 -19.11
CA VAL A 33 -5.00 4.31 -18.18
C VAL A 33 -6.28 4.15 -17.37
N ALA A 34 -7.35 3.64 -17.98
CA ALA A 34 -8.60 3.37 -17.29
C ALA A 34 -8.44 2.28 -16.21
N PHE A 35 -7.69 1.21 -16.49
CA PHE A 35 -7.34 0.19 -15.51
C PHE A 35 -6.46 0.73 -14.38
N MET A 36 -5.54 1.66 -14.67
CA MET A 36 -4.77 2.35 -13.63
C MET A 36 -5.69 3.16 -12.71
N GLY A 37 -6.61 3.94 -13.27
CA GLY A 37 -7.57 4.70 -12.48
C GLY A 37 -8.50 3.79 -11.67
N GLY A 38 -8.95 2.67 -12.25
CA GLY A 38 -9.69 1.63 -11.54
C GLY A 38 -8.90 1.04 -10.37
N ALA A 39 -7.59 0.81 -10.53
CA ALA A 39 -6.70 0.34 -9.49
C ALA A 39 -6.49 1.37 -8.36
N ILE A 40 -6.32 2.65 -8.71
CA ILE A 40 -6.23 3.73 -7.73
C ILE A 40 -7.53 3.84 -6.91
N LEU A 41 -8.69 3.75 -7.56
CA LEU A 41 -10.00 3.80 -6.90
C LEU A 41 -10.34 2.51 -6.12
N ALA A 42 -9.70 1.40 -6.46
CA ALA A 42 -9.87 0.12 -5.78
C ALA A 42 -9.05 0.04 -4.47
N SER A 43 -8.00 0.84 -4.26
CA SER A 43 -7.34 0.89 -2.95
C SER A 43 -8.33 1.42 -1.88
N THR A 44 -8.31 0.85 -0.68
CA THR A 44 -9.12 1.29 0.47
C THR A 44 -8.17 1.67 1.59
N ASP A 45 -8.27 2.91 2.06
CA ASP A 45 -7.37 3.39 3.09
C ASP A 45 -7.83 2.92 4.50
N PRO A 46 -6.98 2.18 5.24
CA PRO A 46 -7.27 1.79 6.62
C PRO A 46 -7.46 2.99 7.57
N VAL A 47 -6.90 4.15 7.27
CA VAL A 47 -6.96 5.33 8.15
C VAL A 47 -8.35 5.94 8.17
N VAL A 48 -9.03 6.03 7.02
CA VAL A 48 -10.44 6.49 6.98
C VAL A 48 -11.36 5.51 7.73
N LEU A 49 -10.99 4.23 7.78
CA LEU A 49 -11.69 3.20 8.54
C LEU A 49 -11.31 3.17 10.03
N ARG A 50 -10.28 3.90 10.49
CA ARG A 50 -9.81 3.82 11.89
C ARG A 50 -10.89 4.18 12.90
N GLU A 51 -11.74 5.17 12.62
CA GLU A 51 -12.84 5.54 13.53
C GLU A 51 -13.82 4.38 13.71
N VAL A 52 -14.14 3.68 12.63
CA VAL A 52 -14.97 2.47 12.62
C VAL A 52 -14.25 1.33 13.36
N LEU A 53 -12.94 1.18 13.16
CA LEU A 53 -12.12 0.16 13.82
C LEU A 53 -11.88 0.42 15.31
N ARG A 54 -12.05 1.66 15.79
CA ARG A 54 -11.99 2.01 17.21
C ARG A 54 -13.35 1.91 17.90
N ASP A 55 -14.44 1.78 17.14
CA ASP A 55 -15.78 1.62 17.69
C ASP A 55 -15.98 0.22 18.31
N GLU A 56 -16.08 0.19 19.64
CA GLU A 56 -16.30 -1.04 20.40
C GLU A 56 -17.66 -1.71 20.11
N ARG A 57 -18.64 -0.97 19.58
CA ARG A 57 -19.97 -1.49 19.22
C ARG A 57 -19.91 -2.46 18.04
N ILE A 58 -18.87 -2.40 17.22
CA ILE A 58 -18.68 -3.28 16.07
C ILE A 58 -18.06 -4.61 16.52
N PRO A 59 -18.54 -5.77 16.04
CA PRO A 59 -17.96 -7.06 16.42
C PRO A 59 -16.46 -7.15 16.11
N ARG A 60 -15.67 -7.71 17.04
CA ARG A 60 -14.22 -7.88 16.88
C ARG A 60 -13.82 -8.59 15.57
N SER A 61 -14.63 -9.57 15.14
CA SER A 61 -14.42 -10.30 13.89
C SER A 61 -14.52 -9.40 12.66
N VAL A 62 -15.47 -8.46 12.63
CA VAL A 62 -15.64 -7.51 11.53
C VAL A 62 -14.46 -6.54 11.49
N ARG A 63 -14.06 -6.01 12.65
CA ARG A 63 -12.91 -5.10 12.75
C ARG A 63 -11.61 -5.75 12.27
N GLN A 64 -11.38 -7.01 12.63
CA GLN A 64 -10.19 -7.74 12.20
C GLN A 64 -10.19 -8.01 10.70
N VAL A 65 -11.35 -8.33 10.11
CA VAL A 65 -11.47 -8.52 8.65
C VAL A 65 -11.20 -7.20 7.93
N LEU A 66 -11.80 -6.09 8.37
CA LEU A 66 -11.60 -4.77 7.78
C LEU A 66 -10.13 -4.30 7.86
N GLN A 67 -9.45 -4.56 8.98
CA GLN A 67 -8.02 -4.25 9.12
C GLN A 67 -7.16 -5.04 8.13
N ILE A 68 -7.44 -6.34 7.98
CA ILE A 68 -6.72 -7.21 7.05
C ILE A 68 -7.01 -6.79 5.61
N GLU A 69 -8.26 -6.50 5.29
CA GLU A 69 -8.67 -6.07 3.96
C GLU A 69 -7.97 -4.75 3.58
N ALA A 70 -8.11 -3.71 4.39
CA ALA A 70 -7.50 -2.41 4.09
C ALA A 70 -5.96 -2.48 4.04
N GLY A 71 -5.32 -3.27 4.92
CA GLY A 71 -3.86 -3.41 4.92
C GLY A 71 -3.30 -4.29 3.79
N MET A 72 -4.00 -5.36 3.40
CA MET A 72 -3.54 -6.22 2.29
C MET A 72 -3.96 -5.69 0.92
N ASN A 73 -4.97 -4.82 0.83
CA ASN A 73 -5.43 -4.31 -0.45
C ASN A 73 -4.32 -3.52 -1.15
N ASP A 74 -3.60 -2.65 -0.42
CA ASP A 74 -2.47 -1.91 -0.98
C ASP A 74 -1.33 -2.82 -1.47
N LEU A 75 -1.14 -3.97 -0.80
CA LEU A 75 -0.15 -4.97 -1.20
C LEU A 75 -0.49 -5.64 -2.54
N VAL A 76 -1.77 -5.76 -2.88
CA VAL A 76 -2.23 -6.36 -4.13
C VAL A 76 -2.36 -5.32 -5.24
N VAL A 77 -2.86 -4.12 -4.91
CA VAL A 77 -3.11 -3.05 -5.89
C VAL A 77 -1.81 -2.47 -6.44
N LEU A 78 -0.78 -2.27 -5.60
CA LEU A 78 0.46 -1.64 -6.06
C LEU A 78 1.19 -2.47 -7.14
N PRO A 79 1.42 -3.79 -6.99
CA PRO A 79 1.99 -4.60 -8.08
C PRO A 79 1.18 -4.56 -9.37
N VAL A 80 -0.16 -4.52 -9.27
CA VAL A 80 -1.04 -4.39 -10.44
C VAL A 80 -0.81 -3.03 -11.13
N LEU A 81 -0.71 -1.94 -10.37
CA LEU A 81 -0.38 -0.62 -10.93
C LEU A 81 0.99 -0.63 -11.62
N LEU A 82 2.02 -1.20 -11.01
CA LEU A 82 3.37 -1.25 -11.58
C LEU A 82 3.39 -2.02 -12.91
N VAL A 83 2.67 -3.15 -12.98
CA VAL A 83 2.51 -3.89 -14.24
C VAL A 83 1.79 -3.03 -15.29
N LEU A 84 0.71 -2.35 -14.93
CA LEU A 84 0.00 -1.45 -15.86
C LEU A 84 0.89 -0.31 -16.36
N ILE A 85 1.74 0.26 -15.50
CA ILE A 85 2.70 1.31 -15.86
C ILE A 85 3.73 0.78 -16.85
N ALA A 86 4.29 -0.40 -16.60
CA ALA A 86 5.22 -1.05 -17.51
C ALA A 86 4.58 -1.36 -18.88
N ILE A 87 3.28 -1.73 -18.90
CA ILE A 87 2.51 -1.94 -20.14
C ILE A 87 2.37 -0.61 -20.89
N ALA A 88 2.05 0.47 -20.18
CA ALA A 88 1.88 1.80 -20.78
C ALA A 88 3.20 2.36 -21.35
N GLY A 89 4.33 2.05 -20.72
CA GLY A 89 5.67 2.48 -21.14
C GLY A 89 6.33 1.61 -22.21
N ASP A 90 5.69 0.51 -22.63
CA ASP A 90 6.24 -0.49 -23.57
C ASP A 90 7.60 -1.07 -23.12
N GLU A 91 7.81 -1.17 -21.81
CA GLU A 91 9.13 -1.50 -21.23
C GLU A 91 9.49 -2.99 -21.32
N ALA A 92 8.52 -3.87 -21.62
CA ALA A 92 8.70 -5.32 -21.66
C ALA A 92 8.16 -5.94 -22.96
N GLY A 93 9.00 -5.92 -24.00
CA GLY A 93 8.66 -6.46 -25.34
C GLY A 93 8.63 -7.99 -25.47
N SER A 94 8.85 -8.77 -24.40
CA SER A 94 8.81 -10.25 -24.46
C SER A 94 8.20 -10.89 -23.21
N VAL A 95 7.58 -12.07 -23.37
CA VAL A 95 6.99 -12.86 -22.27
C VAL A 95 8.02 -13.18 -21.18
N GLY A 96 9.28 -13.43 -21.57
CA GLY A 96 10.38 -13.63 -20.62
C GLY A 96 10.72 -12.37 -19.82
N GLY A 97 10.65 -11.19 -20.45
CA GLY A 97 10.82 -9.90 -19.77
C GLY A 97 9.72 -9.64 -18.74
N TRP A 98 8.48 -9.98 -19.04
CA TRP A 98 7.35 -9.88 -18.10
C TRP A 98 7.51 -10.79 -16.86
N VAL A 99 7.95 -12.03 -17.07
CA VAL A 99 8.20 -12.97 -15.95
C VAL A 99 9.38 -12.48 -15.10
N ALA A 100 10.45 -12.00 -15.72
CA ALA A 100 11.60 -11.45 -15.00
C ALA A 100 11.21 -10.18 -14.22
N PHE A 101 10.47 -9.26 -14.83
CA PHE A 101 9.97 -8.05 -14.19
C PHE A 101 9.06 -8.36 -13.00
N GLY A 102 8.11 -9.29 -13.19
CA GLY A 102 7.21 -9.73 -12.11
C GLY A 102 7.98 -10.40 -10.98
N ALA A 103 8.91 -11.30 -11.27
CA ALA A 103 9.73 -11.95 -10.27
C ALA A 103 10.62 -10.94 -9.52
N GLN A 104 11.24 -10.00 -10.22
CA GLN A 104 12.09 -8.98 -9.62
C GLN A 104 11.26 -8.04 -8.72
N THR A 105 10.11 -7.57 -9.20
CA THR A 105 9.25 -6.65 -8.45
C THR A 105 8.61 -7.33 -7.24
N LEU A 106 8.02 -8.52 -7.40
CA LEU A 106 7.25 -9.21 -6.35
C LEU A 106 8.08 -10.10 -5.43
N LEU A 107 9.29 -10.52 -5.79
CA LEU A 107 10.10 -11.41 -4.94
C LEU A 107 11.32 -10.70 -4.36
N LEU A 108 12.02 -9.91 -5.17
CA LEU A 108 13.29 -9.32 -4.76
C LEU A 108 13.08 -8.24 -3.69
N GLY A 109 12.10 -7.36 -3.86
CA GLY A 109 11.70 -6.36 -2.86
C GLY A 109 11.37 -7.01 -1.52
N PRO A 110 10.38 -7.92 -1.44
CA PRO A 110 10.05 -8.65 -0.22
C PRO A 110 11.21 -9.42 0.41
N ALA A 111 12.04 -10.10 -0.38
CA ALA A 111 13.16 -10.87 0.13
C ALA A 111 14.21 -9.97 0.80
N ILE A 112 14.58 -8.85 0.15
CA ILE A 112 15.51 -7.86 0.69
C ILE A 112 14.90 -7.20 1.93
N GLY A 113 13.65 -6.78 1.85
CA GLY A 113 12.91 -6.20 2.96
C GLY A 113 12.90 -7.09 4.18
N PHE A 114 12.54 -8.36 4.02
CA PHE A 114 12.50 -9.33 5.09
C PHE A 114 13.89 -9.59 5.68
N ALA A 115 14.92 -9.72 4.84
CA ALA A 115 16.29 -9.94 5.29
C ALA A 115 16.83 -8.75 6.11
N ILE A 116 16.59 -7.52 5.65
CA ILE A 116 16.99 -6.30 6.36
C ILE A 116 16.18 -6.16 7.64
N GLY A 117 14.86 -6.34 7.57
CA GLY A 117 13.97 -6.23 8.71
C GLY A 117 14.33 -7.21 9.83
N GLY A 118 14.52 -8.47 9.47
CA GLY A 118 14.91 -9.51 10.43
C GLY A 118 16.34 -9.34 10.94
N GLY A 119 17.29 -9.02 10.06
CA GLY A 119 18.67 -8.76 10.44
C GLY A 119 18.80 -7.55 11.36
N GLY A 120 18.06 -6.47 11.10
CA GLY A 120 18.04 -5.28 11.93
C GLY A 120 17.35 -5.51 13.27
N ALA A 121 16.23 -6.23 13.31
CA ALA A 121 15.57 -6.61 14.56
C ALA A 121 16.47 -7.44 15.47
N TRP A 122 17.20 -8.40 14.89
CA TRP A 122 18.18 -9.23 15.61
C TRP A 122 19.38 -8.41 16.11
N LEU A 123 19.90 -7.51 15.28
CA LEU A 123 21.03 -6.66 15.64
C LEU A 123 20.65 -5.70 16.78
N MET A 124 19.46 -5.13 16.73
CA MET A 124 18.95 -4.21 17.76
C MET A 124 18.75 -4.93 19.09
N GLU A 125 18.19 -6.14 19.09
CA GLU A 125 18.08 -6.96 20.31
C GLU A 125 19.44 -7.19 20.96
N ARG A 126 20.48 -7.49 20.16
CA ARG A 126 21.85 -7.68 20.65
C ARG A 126 22.50 -6.41 21.20
N VAL A 127 22.12 -5.25 20.68
CA VAL A 127 22.63 -3.96 21.14
C VAL A 127 21.94 -3.55 22.44
N ASP A 128 20.62 -3.74 22.53
CA ASP A 128 19.82 -3.42 23.71
C ASP A 128 20.22 -4.27 24.93
N GLU A 129 20.63 -5.53 24.72
CA GLU A 129 21.21 -6.38 25.77
C GLU A 129 22.50 -5.81 26.38
N ARG A 130 23.22 -4.97 25.64
CA ARG A 130 24.55 -4.44 26.03
C ARG A 130 24.52 -2.98 26.43
N VAL A 131 23.59 -2.20 25.87
CA VAL A 131 23.44 -0.76 26.12
C VAL A 131 21.94 -0.49 26.26
N PRO A 132 21.44 -0.15 27.46
CA PRO A 132 20.03 0.18 27.62
C PRO A 132 19.72 1.50 26.91
N VAL A 133 19.11 1.41 25.73
CA VAL A 133 18.63 2.55 24.96
C VAL A 133 17.26 2.98 25.47
N ARG A 134 17.00 4.29 25.60
CA ARG A 134 15.67 4.80 25.96
C ARG A 134 14.67 4.43 24.86
N SER A 135 13.47 4.03 25.23
CA SER A 135 12.38 3.64 24.33
C SER A 135 12.10 4.65 23.21
N GLU A 136 12.20 5.94 23.50
CA GLU A 136 12.03 7.06 22.54
C GLU A 136 13.01 7.01 21.35
N HIS A 137 14.22 6.46 21.55
CA HIS A 137 15.22 6.30 20.49
C HIS A 137 15.06 4.97 19.75
N GLN A 138 14.40 3.98 20.36
CA GLN A 138 14.11 2.70 19.71
C GLN A 138 13.12 2.86 18.55
N ALA A 139 12.23 3.86 18.61
CA ALA A 139 11.35 4.21 17.50
C ALA A 139 12.11 4.66 16.23
N LEU A 140 13.21 5.40 16.38
CA LEU A 140 14.04 5.87 15.27
C LEU A 140 14.71 4.72 14.52
N TYR A 141 15.01 3.62 15.23
CA TYR A 141 15.58 2.43 14.62
C TYR A 141 14.64 1.82 13.60
N GLY A 142 13.34 1.78 13.89
CA GLY A 142 12.35 1.27 12.95
C GLY A 142 12.22 2.12 11.69
N VAL A 143 12.24 3.46 11.83
CA VAL A 143 12.25 4.36 10.67
C VAL A 143 13.49 4.12 9.82
N GLY A 144 14.66 4.05 10.45
CA GLY A 144 15.91 3.78 9.76
C GLY A 144 15.90 2.42 9.03
N LEU A 145 15.32 1.40 9.65
CA LEU A 145 15.14 0.07 9.06
C LEU A 145 14.24 0.10 7.82
N VAL A 146 13.09 0.76 7.92
CA VAL A 146 12.14 0.92 6.82
C VAL A 146 12.80 1.68 5.67
N LEU A 147 13.46 2.82 5.94
CA LEU A 147 14.16 3.59 4.91
C LEU A 147 15.32 2.81 4.28
N ALA A 148 16.11 2.08 5.08
CA ALA A 148 17.18 1.24 4.58
C ALA A 148 16.65 0.11 3.69
N SER A 149 15.56 -0.54 4.10
CA SER A 149 14.91 -1.59 3.31
C SER A 149 14.36 -1.06 1.98
N TYR A 150 13.73 0.11 2.00
CA TYR A 150 13.23 0.78 0.79
C TYR A 150 14.37 1.13 -0.17
N ALA A 151 15.45 1.75 0.35
CA ALA A 151 16.58 2.18 -0.45
C ALA A 151 17.34 1.00 -1.07
N LEU A 152 17.57 -0.06 -0.29
CA LEU A 152 18.28 -1.25 -0.76
C LEU A 152 17.43 -2.09 -1.71
N ALA A 153 16.13 -2.24 -1.46
CA ALA A 153 15.24 -2.91 -2.41
C ALA A 153 15.23 -2.20 -3.77
N THR A 154 15.06 -0.87 -3.76
CA THR A 154 15.10 -0.04 -4.97
C THR A 154 16.46 -0.11 -5.68
N ALA A 155 17.57 -0.10 -4.94
CA ALA A 155 18.92 -0.14 -5.51
C ALA A 155 19.23 -1.45 -6.26
N VAL A 156 18.61 -2.56 -5.88
CA VAL A 156 18.75 -3.86 -6.54
C VAL A 156 17.63 -4.07 -7.58
N GLY A 157 16.82 -3.04 -7.83
CA GLY A 157 15.74 -3.06 -8.82
C GLY A 157 14.47 -3.78 -8.36
N GLY A 158 14.33 -4.09 -7.08
CA GLY A 158 13.08 -4.56 -6.49
C GLY A 158 12.18 -3.38 -6.10
N ASP A 159 10.92 -3.70 -5.75
CA ASP A 159 9.99 -2.67 -5.30
C ASP A 159 10.30 -2.23 -3.86
N GLY A 160 10.57 -0.94 -3.70
CA GLY A 160 10.91 -0.34 -2.41
C GLY A 160 9.77 -0.39 -1.40
N PHE A 161 8.52 -0.24 -1.85
CA PHE A 161 7.35 -0.29 -0.98
C PHE A 161 7.14 -1.69 -0.39
N LEU A 162 7.19 -2.72 -1.23
CA LEU A 162 7.16 -4.12 -0.82
C LEU A 162 8.34 -4.44 0.09
N GLY A 163 9.53 -3.89 -0.19
CA GLY A 163 10.69 -4.00 0.71
C GLY A 163 10.41 -3.44 2.11
N ALA A 164 9.92 -2.20 2.19
CA ALA A 164 9.52 -1.57 3.44
C ALA A 164 8.44 -2.35 4.20
N PHE A 165 7.42 -2.84 3.50
CA PHE A 165 6.34 -3.62 4.09
C PHE A 165 6.85 -4.93 4.70
N PHE A 166 7.65 -5.70 3.94
CA PHE A 166 8.20 -6.97 4.42
C PHE A 166 9.27 -6.78 5.50
N ALA A 167 9.95 -5.64 5.54
CA ALA A 167 10.81 -5.29 6.67
C ALA A 167 10.00 -5.12 7.96
N GLY A 168 8.89 -4.37 7.91
CA GLY A 168 7.96 -4.26 9.03
C GLY A 168 7.38 -5.61 9.46
N LEU A 169 6.98 -6.45 8.49
CA LEU A 169 6.50 -7.80 8.75
C LEU A 169 7.55 -8.66 9.47
N ALA A 170 8.80 -8.61 9.02
CA ALA A 170 9.90 -9.33 9.66
C ALA A 170 10.13 -8.88 11.10
N VAL A 171 10.08 -7.58 11.38
CA VAL A 171 10.19 -7.03 12.74
C VAL A 171 9.08 -7.58 13.63
N VAL A 172 7.83 -7.55 13.17
CA VAL A 172 6.68 -8.04 13.95
C VAL A 172 6.78 -9.54 14.23
N LEU A 173 7.26 -10.33 13.27
CA LEU A 173 7.38 -11.79 13.42
C LEU A 173 8.57 -12.20 14.30
N LEU A 174 9.69 -11.49 14.22
CA LEU A 174 10.95 -11.89 14.83
C LEU A 174 11.23 -11.19 16.17
N ASN A 175 10.68 -10.01 16.43
CA ASN A 175 10.93 -9.26 17.66
C ASN A 175 9.66 -8.56 18.21
N ARG A 176 9.09 -9.13 19.26
CA ARG A 176 7.84 -8.61 19.88
C ARG A 176 8.02 -7.39 20.76
N SER A 177 9.21 -7.12 21.31
CA SER A 177 9.42 -5.98 22.23
C SER A 177 9.61 -4.66 21.48
N LEU A 178 10.30 -4.69 20.34
CA LEU A 178 10.42 -3.53 19.45
C LEU A 178 9.08 -3.17 18.78
N CYS A 179 8.19 -4.15 18.64
CA CYS A 179 6.90 -4.03 17.97
C CYS A 179 6.03 -2.90 18.55
N SER A 180 5.86 -2.77 19.88
CA SER A 180 4.93 -1.78 20.44
C SER A 180 5.41 -0.34 20.22
N CYS A 181 6.68 -0.04 20.49
CA CYS A 181 7.23 1.31 20.31
C CYS A 181 7.31 1.68 18.82
N PHE A 182 7.65 0.71 17.96
CA PHE A 182 7.65 0.89 16.51
C PHE A 182 6.27 1.20 15.96
N LEU A 183 5.24 0.50 16.45
CA LEU A 183 3.85 0.70 16.02
C LEU A 183 3.33 2.09 16.43
N ASP A 184 3.54 2.52 17.66
CA ASP A 184 3.04 3.82 18.15
C ASP A 184 3.65 5.00 17.39
N PHE A 185 4.98 4.97 17.19
CA PHE A 185 5.67 6.00 16.41
C PHE A 185 5.32 5.93 14.92
N GLY A 186 5.31 4.72 14.36
CA GLY A 186 4.97 4.49 12.96
C GLY A 186 3.56 4.92 12.62
N GLU A 187 2.60 4.70 13.53
CA GLU A 187 1.22 5.17 13.40
C GLU A 187 1.17 6.69 13.33
N THR A 188 1.86 7.38 14.25
CA THR A 188 1.91 8.85 14.26
C THR A 188 2.58 9.40 13.00
N ALA A 189 3.71 8.82 12.59
CA ALA A 189 4.44 9.25 11.40
C ALA A 189 3.63 9.02 10.11
N ALA A 190 2.94 7.89 9.99
CA ALA A 190 2.05 7.61 8.87
C ALA A 190 0.88 8.58 8.81
N GLU A 191 0.27 8.93 9.96
CA GLU A 191 -0.78 9.95 10.03
C GLU A 191 -0.29 11.32 9.55
N MET A 192 0.90 11.76 10.00
CA MET A 192 1.48 13.03 9.56
C MET A 192 1.80 13.02 8.06
N ALA A 193 2.37 11.93 7.54
CA ALA A 193 2.68 11.78 6.12
C ALA A 193 1.40 11.77 5.26
N MET A 194 0.32 11.16 5.75
CA MET A 194 -0.98 11.15 5.08
C MET A 194 -1.61 12.55 5.03
N MET A 195 -1.61 13.28 6.15
CA MET A 195 -2.10 14.66 6.15
C MET A 195 -1.33 15.52 5.15
N LEU A 196 0.00 15.36 5.10
CA LEU A 196 0.83 16.03 4.11
C LEU A 196 0.45 15.62 2.68
N ALA A 197 0.24 14.33 2.42
CA ALA A 197 -0.19 13.82 1.12
C ALA A 197 -1.54 14.42 0.69
N PHE A 198 -2.51 14.53 1.60
CA PHE A 198 -3.79 15.18 1.33
C PHE A 198 -3.65 16.67 1.01
N VAL A 199 -2.79 17.39 1.74
CA VAL A 199 -2.51 18.80 1.45
C VAL A 199 -1.90 18.97 0.07
N LEU A 200 -0.87 18.17 -0.25
CA LEU A 200 -0.21 18.22 -1.56
C LEU A 200 -1.17 17.85 -2.70
N PHE A 201 -1.97 16.79 -2.50
CA PHE A 201 -3.00 16.37 -3.45
C PHE A 201 -4.04 17.47 -3.65
N GLY A 202 -4.49 18.13 -2.57
CA GLY A 202 -5.42 19.25 -2.63
C GLY A 202 -4.88 20.45 -3.42
N VAL A 203 -3.58 20.75 -3.29
CA VAL A 203 -2.92 21.81 -4.07
C VAL A 203 -2.90 21.47 -5.57
N VAL A 204 -2.54 20.24 -5.92
CA VAL A 204 -2.55 19.77 -7.32
C VAL A 204 -3.97 19.78 -7.89
N LEU A 205 -4.93 19.27 -7.12
CA LEU A 205 -6.34 19.23 -7.51
C LEU A 205 -6.89 20.63 -7.77
N ALA A 206 -6.56 21.62 -6.93
CA ALA A 206 -7.01 23.00 -7.10
C ALA A 206 -6.58 23.62 -8.44
N GLN A 207 -5.45 23.19 -9.00
CA GLN A 207 -4.96 23.66 -10.30
C GLN A 207 -5.73 23.03 -11.46
N VAL A 208 -6.14 21.78 -11.32
CA VAL A 208 -6.80 21.00 -12.39
C VAL A 208 -8.33 21.13 -12.35
N LEU A 209 -8.90 21.52 -11.21
CA LEU A 209 -10.35 21.56 -11.01
C LEU A 209 -11.09 22.45 -12.02
N ALA A 210 -10.44 23.52 -12.52
CA ALA A 210 -11.02 24.43 -13.50
C ALA A 210 -11.12 23.82 -14.91
N GLU A 211 -10.34 22.78 -15.21
CA GLU A 211 -10.26 22.15 -16.53
C GLU A 211 -11.17 20.93 -16.65
N VAL A 212 -11.72 20.44 -15.53
CA VAL A 212 -12.50 19.20 -15.48
C VAL A 212 -13.98 19.50 -15.28
N SER A 213 -14.84 18.76 -15.98
CA SER A 213 -16.28 18.90 -15.81
C SER A 213 -16.71 18.30 -14.46
N LEU A 214 -17.28 19.13 -13.58
CA LEU A 214 -17.76 18.69 -12.26
C LEU A 214 -18.87 17.63 -12.37
N VAL A 215 -19.62 17.65 -13.46
CA VAL A 215 -20.74 16.71 -13.71
C VAL A 215 -20.21 15.31 -13.99
N GLU A 216 -19.22 15.15 -14.87
CA GLU A 216 -18.65 13.82 -15.18
C GLU A 216 -17.96 13.22 -13.96
N VAL A 217 -17.24 14.03 -13.18
CA VAL A 217 -16.60 13.58 -11.94
C VAL A 217 -17.63 13.15 -10.90
N ALA A 218 -18.72 13.92 -10.73
CA ALA A 218 -19.78 13.57 -9.79
C ALA A 218 -20.49 12.27 -10.19
N VAL A 219 -20.75 12.06 -11.49
CA VAL A 219 -21.34 10.82 -12.01
C VAL A 219 -20.40 9.64 -11.78
N LEU A 220 -19.10 9.80 -12.07
CA LEU A 220 -18.09 8.78 -11.83
C LEU A 220 -18.03 8.42 -10.34
N ALA A 221 -17.97 9.43 -9.46
CA ALA A 221 -17.94 9.23 -8.01
C ALA A 221 -19.17 8.48 -7.51
N ALA A 222 -20.37 8.88 -7.94
CA ALA A 222 -21.62 8.21 -7.59
C ALA A 222 -21.63 6.75 -8.06
N LEU A 223 -21.13 6.48 -9.27
CA LEU A 223 -21.08 5.12 -9.82
C LEU A 223 -20.08 4.25 -9.05
N VAL A 224 -18.91 4.77 -8.71
CA VAL A 224 -17.92 4.06 -7.91
C VAL A 224 -18.45 3.75 -6.51
N ILE A 225 -19.04 4.74 -5.84
CA ILE A 225 -19.53 4.60 -4.46
C ILE A 225 -20.79 3.74 -4.37
N LEU A 226 -21.74 3.86 -5.31
CA LEU A 226 -23.06 3.20 -5.17
C LEU A 226 -23.14 1.86 -5.91
N VAL A 227 -22.36 1.67 -6.97
CA VAL A 227 -22.47 0.48 -7.85
C VAL A 227 -21.28 -0.44 -7.69
N ILE A 228 -20.07 0.12 -7.63
CA ILE A 228 -18.84 -0.68 -7.60
C ILE A 228 -18.50 -1.12 -6.16
N ARG A 229 -18.75 -0.27 -5.17
CA ARG A 229 -18.52 -0.56 -3.75
C ARG A 229 -19.75 -0.26 -2.87
N PRO A 230 -20.81 -1.08 -2.95
CA PRO A 230 -22.01 -0.92 -2.13
C PRO A 230 -21.78 -1.24 -0.64
#